data_AF-A0AAU9QEM0-F1
#
_entry.id   AF-A0AAU9QEM0-F1
#
_cell.length_a   1.000
_cell.length_b   1.000
_cell.length_c   1.000
_cell.angle_alpha   90.00
_cell.angle_beta   90.00
_cell.angle_gamma   90.00
#
_symmetry.space_group_name_H-M   'P 1'
#
loop_
_entity.id
_entity.type
_entity.pdbx_description
1 polymer ?
#
loop_
_entity_poly.entity_id
_entity_poly.type
_entity_poly.pdbx_seq_one_letter_code
_entity_poly.pdbx_strand_id
1 'polypeptide(L)'
;MNWIDASVDDFCRGMGLEAVDFSSAGRVQLSFEQSGTLHIEKHQDCLFLMLAKPLPWHQSNEPIKKALSFCHAGQGWPFLIKTGLLDEQTLVFSAQIEGDEVTLPTIEQAFALLARLHKDVADS
;
A
#
# COMPACT_ATOMS: atom_id res chain seq x y z
N MET A 1 -19.39 -4.59 10.21
CA MET A 1 -18.34 -4.18 9.25
C MET A 1 -18.35 -2.69 8.88
N ASN A 2 -18.96 -1.79 9.67
CA ASN A 2 -18.87 -0.33 9.46
C ASN A 2 -17.52 0.28 9.90
N TRP A 3 -16.74 -0.49 10.67
CA TRP A 3 -15.58 0.05 11.34
C TRP A 3 -14.34 0.07 10.42
N ILE A 4 -14.25 -0.83 9.43
CA ILE A 4 -13.22 -0.75 8.38
C ILE A 4 -13.39 0.57 7.64
N ASP A 5 -14.62 0.85 7.23
CA ASP A 5 -14.96 2.09 6.52
C ASP A 5 -14.61 3.31 7.38
N ALA A 6 -15.00 3.31 8.67
CA ALA A 6 -14.62 4.36 9.61
C ALA A 6 -13.10 4.51 9.79
N SER A 7 -12.34 3.41 9.80
CA SER A 7 -10.87 3.47 9.95
C SER A 7 -10.19 4.04 8.72
N VAL A 8 -10.72 3.75 7.53
CA VAL A 8 -10.23 4.33 6.27
C VAL A 8 -10.61 5.81 6.18
N ASP A 9 -11.83 6.17 6.57
CA ASP A 9 -12.27 7.58 6.63
C ASP A 9 -11.42 8.38 7.64
N ASP A 10 -11.11 7.80 8.79
CA ASP A 10 -10.21 8.39 9.80
C ASP A 10 -8.80 8.60 9.25
N PHE A 11 -8.27 7.62 8.51
CA PHE A 11 -6.99 7.74 7.83
C PHE A 11 -6.99 8.89 6.82
N CYS A 12 -8.00 8.96 5.95
CA CYS A 12 -8.16 10.04 4.99
C CYS A 12 -8.32 11.42 5.65
N ARG A 13 -9.11 11.50 6.72
CA ARG A 13 -9.31 12.72 7.50
C ARG A 13 -8.04 13.17 8.20
N GLY A 14 -7.21 12.23 8.68
CA GLY A 14 -5.87 12.51 9.21
C GLY A 14 -4.95 13.22 8.21
N MET A 15 -5.22 13.07 6.91
CA MET A 15 -4.53 13.77 5.82
C MET A 15 -5.24 15.05 5.34
N GLY A 16 -6.34 15.46 6.00
CA GLY A 16 -7.12 16.64 5.64
C GLY A 16 -8.17 16.43 4.55
N LEU A 17 -8.52 15.19 4.23
CA LEU A 17 -9.56 14.85 3.27
C LEU A 17 -10.89 14.59 3.99
N GLU A 18 -11.84 15.51 3.92
CA GLU A 18 -13.07 15.47 4.72
C GLU A 18 -14.24 14.71 4.06
N ALA A 19 -14.17 14.43 2.75
CA ALA A 19 -15.28 13.87 1.98
C ALA A 19 -14.86 12.68 1.09
N VAL A 20 -14.16 11.71 1.68
CA VAL A 20 -13.87 10.44 1.01
C VAL A 20 -15.07 9.51 1.19
N ASP A 21 -15.74 9.15 0.11
CA ASP A 21 -16.85 8.18 0.16
C ASP A 21 -16.35 6.75 -0.02
N PHE A 22 -15.55 6.27 0.95
CA PHE A 22 -15.06 4.90 0.93
C PHE A 22 -16.20 3.89 1.13
N SER A 23 -17.18 4.25 1.95
CA SER A 23 -18.31 3.39 2.31
C SER A 23 -19.12 2.90 1.10
N SER A 24 -19.34 3.76 0.10
CA SER A 24 -20.12 3.41 -1.09
C SER A 24 -19.30 2.70 -2.16
N ALA A 25 -18.01 3.07 -2.29
CA ALA A 25 -17.14 2.57 -3.35
C ALA A 25 -16.36 1.31 -2.96
N GLY A 26 -16.14 1.08 -1.66
CA GLY A 26 -15.24 0.06 -1.12
C GLY A 26 -13.77 0.27 -1.51
N ARG A 27 -13.43 1.44 -2.06
CA ARG A 27 -12.09 1.78 -2.53
C ARG A 27 -11.83 3.28 -2.48
N VAL A 28 -10.57 3.65 -2.24
CA VAL A 28 -10.08 5.03 -2.35
C VAL A 28 -8.70 5.04 -2.98
N GLN A 29 -8.40 6.10 -3.73
CA GLN A 29 -7.08 6.35 -4.29
C GLN A 29 -6.55 7.70 -3.80
N LEU A 30 -5.29 7.71 -3.35
CA LEU A 30 -4.60 8.88 -2.83
C LEU A 30 -3.27 9.04 -3.54
N SER A 31 -3.03 10.21 -4.14
CA SER A 31 -1.78 10.50 -4.84
C SER A 31 -0.87 11.37 -3.98
N PHE A 32 0.34 10.88 -3.71
CA PHE A 32 1.38 11.59 -2.97
C PHE A 32 2.52 11.94 -3.92
N GLU A 33 3.01 13.19 -3.86
CA GLU A 33 4.09 13.65 -4.75
C GLU A 33 5.35 12.80 -4.65
N GLN A 34 5.72 12.36 -3.45
CA GLN A 34 6.97 11.63 -3.21
C GLN A 34 6.79 10.11 -3.07
N SER A 35 5.65 9.66 -2.51
CA SER A 35 5.41 8.26 -2.18
C SER A 35 4.74 7.48 -3.30
N GLY A 36 4.16 8.17 -4.30
CA GLY A 36 3.39 7.55 -5.38
C GLY A 36 1.90 7.51 -5.08
N THR A 37 1.19 6.58 -5.70
CA THR A 37 -0.26 6.47 -5.61
C THR A 37 -0.64 5.30 -4.70
N LEU A 38 -1.29 5.59 -3.58
CA LEU A 38 -1.86 4.59 -2.70
C LEU A 38 -3.29 4.27 -3.14
N HIS A 39 -3.56 3.00 -3.39
CA HIS A 39 -4.90 2.45 -3.54
C HIS A 39 -5.24 1.67 -2.29
N ILE A 40 -6.43 1.91 -1.74
CA ILE A 40 -6.98 1.14 -0.64
C ILE A 40 -8.26 0.51 -1.14
N GLU A 41 -8.36 -0.82 -1.03
CA GLU A 41 -9.51 -1.57 -1.53
C GLU A 41 -9.98 -2.60 -0.50
N LYS A 42 -11.27 -2.60 -0.24
CA LYS A 42 -11.95 -3.64 0.54
C LYS A 42 -12.37 -4.75 -0.41
N HIS A 43 -11.89 -5.96 -0.15
CA HIS A 43 -12.28 -7.14 -0.91
C HIS A 43 -12.48 -8.31 0.04
N GLN A 44 -13.68 -8.89 0.02
CA GLN A 44 -14.14 -9.87 1.01
C GLN A 44 -13.99 -9.31 2.43
N ASP A 45 -13.38 -10.07 3.34
CA ASP A 45 -13.12 -9.68 4.73
C ASP A 45 -11.69 -9.15 4.91
N CYS A 46 -11.05 -8.62 3.87
CA CYS A 46 -9.69 -8.06 3.97
C CYS A 46 -9.63 -6.62 3.44
N LEU A 47 -8.67 -5.85 3.95
CA LEU A 47 -8.28 -4.56 3.41
C LEU A 47 -6.92 -4.68 2.71
N PHE A 48 -6.87 -4.28 1.44
CA PHE A 48 -5.65 -4.23 0.65
C PHE A 48 -5.16 -2.80 0.52
N LEU A 49 -3.91 -2.56 0.90
CA LEU A 49 -3.21 -1.33 0.59
C LEU A 49 -2.21 -1.63 -0.51
N MET A 50 -2.25 -0.88 -1.60
CA MET A 50 -1.37 -1.04 -2.77
C MET A 50 -0.72 0.31 -3.07
N LEU A 51 0.60 0.39 -2.90
CA LEU A 51 1.36 1.62 -3.19
C LEU A 51 2.10 1.44 -4.52
N ALA A 52 1.66 2.20 -5.52
CA ALA A 52 2.21 2.22 -6.87
C ALA A 52 3.20 3.38 -7.03
N LYS A 53 4.41 3.10 -7.51
CA LYS A 53 5.42 4.13 -7.79
C LYS A 53 6.22 3.79 -9.05
N PRO A 54 6.43 4.76 -9.96
CA PRO A 54 7.29 4.56 -11.13
C PRO A 54 8.74 4.24 -10.72
N LEU A 55 9.32 3.24 -11.37
CA LEU A 55 10.75 3.00 -11.37
C LEU A 55 11.41 3.84 -12.48
N PRO A 56 12.63 4.35 -12.27
CA PRO A 56 13.34 5.04 -13.33
C PRO A 56 13.64 4.11 -14.51
N TRP A 57 13.23 4.52 -15.72
CA TRP A 57 13.31 3.75 -16.98
C TRP A 57 14.71 3.24 -17.37
N HIS A 58 15.77 3.79 -16.78
CA HIS A 58 17.17 3.46 -17.09
C HIS A 58 17.80 2.51 -16.08
N GLN A 59 17.07 2.10 -15.03
CA GLN A 59 17.60 1.15 -14.05
C GLN A 59 17.61 -0.27 -14.63
N SER A 60 18.62 -1.04 -14.24
CA SER A 60 18.71 -2.48 -14.52
C SER A 60 17.57 -3.24 -13.84
N ASN A 61 17.45 -4.55 -14.04
CA ASN A 61 16.43 -5.36 -13.35
C ASN A 61 16.67 -5.54 -11.83
N GLU A 62 17.72 -4.96 -11.26
CA GLU A 62 18.08 -5.10 -9.83
C GLU A 62 17.01 -4.59 -8.85
N PRO A 63 16.36 -3.42 -9.06
CA PRO A 63 15.27 -2.95 -8.21
C PRO A 63 14.11 -3.96 -8.14
N ILE A 64 13.80 -4.63 -9.25
CA ILE A 64 12.74 -5.64 -9.33
C ILE A 64 13.13 -6.89 -8.53
N LYS A 65 14.38 -7.36 -8.65
CA LYS A 65 14.88 -8.49 -7.87
C LYS A 65 14.85 -8.19 -6.37
N LYS A 66 15.26 -6.98 -5.98
CA LYS A 66 15.20 -6.54 -4.59
C LYS A 66 13.76 -6.47 -4.09
N ALA A 67 12.83 -5.93 -4.88
CA ALA A 67 11.41 -5.90 -4.53
C ALA A 67 10.86 -7.31 -4.27
N LEU A 68 11.15 -8.27 -5.14
CA LEU A 68 10.76 -9.66 -4.96
C LEU A 68 11.35 -10.29 -3.69
N SER A 69 12.58 -9.93 -3.32
CA SER A 69 13.21 -10.42 -2.08
C SER A 69 12.44 -10.03 -0.82
N PHE A 70 11.73 -8.89 -0.82
CA PHE A 70 10.92 -8.45 0.31
C PHE A 70 9.62 -9.24 0.47
N CYS A 71 9.18 -9.99 -0.54
CA CYS A 71 7.99 -10.85 -0.45
C CYS A 71 8.28 -12.23 0.16
N HIS A 72 9.55 -12.52 0.47
CA HIS A 72 9.91 -13.80 1.06
C HIS A 72 9.33 -13.94 2.48
N ALA A 73 8.70 -15.08 2.79
CA ALA A 73 8.03 -15.32 4.08
C ALA A 73 8.95 -15.15 5.30
N GLY A 74 10.27 -15.35 5.12
CA GLY A 74 11.28 -15.16 6.17
C GLY A 74 11.63 -13.72 6.52
N GLN A 75 11.06 -12.71 5.86
CA GLN A 75 11.36 -11.30 6.15
C GLN A 75 10.78 -10.82 7.50
N GLY A 76 9.76 -11.50 8.02
CA GLY A 76 9.16 -11.18 9.32
C GLY A 76 8.33 -9.88 9.34
N TRP A 77 7.80 -9.48 8.19
CA TRP A 77 6.89 -8.34 8.11
C TRP A 77 5.60 -8.59 8.90
N PRO A 78 5.00 -7.54 9.48
CA PRO A 78 3.72 -7.65 10.18
C PRO A 78 2.53 -7.92 9.23
N PHE A 79 2.73 -7.81 7.91
CA PHE A 79 1.70 -8.01 6.90
C PHE A 79 2.18 -8.98 5.82
N LEU A 80 1.24 -9.64 5.14
CA LEU A 80 1.56 -10.36 3.91
C LEU A 80 1.92 -9.35 2.80
N ILE A 81 3.21 -9.25 2.49
CA ILE A 81 3.71 -8.34 1.46
C ILE A 81 3.81 -9.07 0.11
N LYS A 82 3.19 -8.49 -0.91
CA LYS A 82 3.36 -8.90 -2.31
C LYS A 82 3.88 -7.73 -3.12
N THR A 83 4.45 -8.04 -4.29
CA THR A 83 4.90 -7.04 -5.23
C THR A 83 4.53 -7.46 -6.65
N GLY A 84 4.30 -6.48 -7.52
CA GLY A 84 4.10 -6.68 -8.95
C GLY A 84 4.53 -5.45 -9.74
N LEU A 85 4.50 -5.58 -11.06
CA LEU A 85 4.63 -4.45 -11.98
C LEU A 85 3.27 -4.17 -12.61
N LEU A 86 2.87 -2.91 -12.59
CA LEU A 86 1.79 -2.38 -13.40
C LEU A 86 2.42 -1.76 -14.65
N ASP A 87 1.98 -2.24 -15.81
CA ASP A 87 2.63 -2.03 -17.10
C ASP A 87 4.13 -2.38 -17.03
N GLU A 88 5.01 -1.60 -17.66
CA GLU A 88 6.45 -1.91 -17.78
C GLU A 88 7.30 -1.26 -16.67
N GLN A 89 6.80 -0.24 -15.95
CA GLN A 89 7.65 0.62 -15.13
C GLN A 89 7.05 1.03 -13.79
N THR A 90 5.84 0.63 -13.44
CA THR A 90 5.25 1.00 -12.14
C THR A 90 5.35 -0.16 -11.18
N LEU A 91 6.26 -0.06 -10.20
CA LEU A 91 6.34 -1.05 -9.14
C LEU A 91 5.16 -0.85 -8.17
N VAL A 92 4.50 -1.94 -7.82
CA VAL A 92 3.41 -1.94 -6.85
C VAL A 92 3.78 -2.89 -5.73
N PHE A 93 3.87 -2.37 -4.51
CA PHE A 93 3.85 -3.19 -3.30
C PHE A 93 2.44 -3.24 -2.74
N SER A 94 2.03 -4.39 -2.21
CA SER A 94 0.77 -4.52 -1.50
C SER A 94 0.94 -5.14 -0.12
N ALA A 95 0.11 -4.67 0.82
CA ALA A 95 -0.07 -5.24 2.14
C ALA A 95 -1.53 -5.65 2.31
N GLN A 96 -1.76 -6.85 2.84
CA GLN A 96 -3.07 -7.35 3.23
C GLN A 96 -3.24 -7.22 4.74
N ILE A 97 -4.37 -6.66 5.18
CA ILE A 97 -4.79 -6.60 6.58
C ILE A 97 -6.08 -7.40 6.70
N GLU A 98 -6.12 -8.35 7.62
CA GLU A 98 -7.34 -9.11 7.91
C GLU A 98 -8.40 -8.19 8.50
N GLY A 99 -9.65 -8.50 8.17
CA GLY A 99 -10.77 -7.62 8.43
C GLY A 99 -10.91 -7.24 9.88
N ASP A 100 -10.61 -8.15 10.82
CA ASP A 100 -10.63 -7.96 12.28
C ASP A 100 -9.41 -7.23 12.86
N GLU A 101 -8.33 -7.09 12.08
CA GLU A 101 -7.09 -6.40 12.45
C GLU A 101 -6.97 -4.99 11.88
N VAL A 102 -7.87 -4.60 10.99
CA VAL A 102 -7.93 -3.22 10.51
C VAL A 102 -8.09 -2.28 11.73
N THR A 103 -7.39 -1.17 11.72
CA THR A 103 -7.50 -0.05 12.65
C THR A 103 -6.79 1.11 11.96
N LEU A 104 -7.01 2.34 12.41
CA LEU A 104 -6.22 3.47 11.92
C LEU A 104 -4.69 3.20 12.07
N PRO A 105 -4.17 2.78 13.24
CA PRO A 105 -2.75 2.46 13.39
C PRO A 105 -2.23 1.37 12.44
N THR A 106 -3.01 0.31 12.16
CA THR A 106 -2.54 -0.76 11.26
C THR A 106 -2.53 -0.31 9.80
N ILE A 107 -3.46 0.55 9.39
CA ILE A 107 -3.44 1.21 8.07
C ILE A 107 -2.21 2.11 7.94
N GLU A 108 -1.93 2.95 8.94
CA GLU A 108 -0.76 3.83 8.96
C GLU A 108 0.56 3.05 8.91
N GLN A 109 0.67 1.96 9.68
CA GLN A 109 1.84 1.07 9.68
C GLN A 109 2.05 0.38 8.33
N ALA A 110 0.97 -0.12 7.72
CA ALA A 110 1.03 -0.74 6.41
C ALA A 110 1.50 0.27 5.35
N PHE A 111 0.92 1.47 5.32
CA PHE A 111 1.36 2.53 4.41
C PHE A 111 2.84 2.92 4.61
N ALA A 112 3.26 3.13 5.86
CA ALA A 112 4.63 3.46 6.18
C ALA A 112 5.62 2.37 5.75
N LEU A 113 5.25 1.09 5.93
CA LEU A 113 6.06 -0.03 5.45
C LEU A 113 6.16 -0.03 3.92
N LEU A 114 5.04 0.09 3.20
CA LEU A 114 5.05 0.12 1.73
C LEU A 114 5.91 1.26 1.19
N ALA A 115 5.81 2.45 1.79
CA ALA A 115 6.63 3.61 1.43
C ALA A 115 8.12 3.36 1.69
N ARG A 116 8.46 2.72 2.82
CA ARG A 116 9.83 2.30 3.14
C ARG A 116 10.36 1.29 2.12
N LEU A 117 9.59 0.28 1.75
CA LEU A 117 10.04 -0.74 0.77
C LEU A 117 10.36 -0.09 -0.58
N HIS A 118 9.53 0.86 -1.03
CA HIS A 118 9.83 1.64 -2.24
C HIS A 118 11.13 2.44 -2.13
N LYS A 119 11.38 3.07 -0.97
CA LYS A 119 12.63 3.78 -0.72
C LYS A 119 13.83 2.83 -0.76
N ASP A 120 13.73 1.71 -0.06
CA ASP A 120 14.80 0.71 -0.01
C ASP A 120 15.09 0.14 -1.41
N VAL A 121 14.08 -0.02 -2.27
CA VAL A 121 14.29 -0.39 -3.68
C VAL A 121 15.03 0.70 -4.45
N ALA A 122 14.65 1.96 -4.31
CA ALA A 122 15.26 3.08 -5.03
C ALA A 122 16.72 3.36 -4.62
N ASP A 123 17.09 3.10 -3.37
CA ASP A 123 18.45 3.30 -2.83
C ASP A 123 19.43 2.15 -3.17
N SER A 124 19.14 1.35 -4.21
CA SER A 124 19.93 0.16 -4.61
C SER A 124 20.91 0.41 -5.74
#